data_AF-A0AAP9H6J8-F1
#
_entry.id   AF-A0AAP9H6J8-F1
#
_cell.length_a   1.000
_cell.length_b   1.000
_cell.length_c   1.000
_cell.angle_alpha   90.00
_cell.angle_beta   90.00
_cell.angle_gamma   90.00
#
_symmetry.space_group_name_H-M   'P 1'
#
loop_
_entity.id
_entity.type
_entity.pdbx_description
1 polymer ?
#
loop_
_entity_poly.entity_id
_entity_poly.type
_entity_poly.pdbx_seq_one_letter_code
_entity_poly.pdbx_strand_id
1 'polypeptide(L)'
;MKTRYAVLAGALLAAASFSSLAATALNAEQAQNMQSIGSVSVSGVSGSLDDATRQLSQKAQEMGASHYRVIGVQNPGDSSMWSGTAEIYR
;
A
#
# COMPACT_ATOMS: atom_id res chain seq x y z
N MET A 1 -7.12 -56.34 -17.43
CA MET A 1 -6.27 -55.17 -17.72
C MET A 1 -6.91 -53.95 -17.07
N LYS A 2 -6.16 -53.22 -16.23
CA LYS A 2 -6.59 -52.01 -15.51
C LYS A 2 -5.96 -50.82 -16.21
N THR A 3 -6.75 -49.85 -16.67
CA THR A 3 -6.21 -48.55 -17.08
C THR A 3 -7.09 -47.46 -16.47
N ARG A 4 -6.47 -46.66 -15.60
CA ARG A 4 -7.14 -45.69 -14.73
C ARG A 4 -7.26 -44.34 -15.44
N TYR A 5 -8.42 -43.72 -15.25
CA TYR A 5 -8.80 -42.33 -15.53
C TYR A 5 -7.62 -41.37 -15.30
N ALA A 6 -7.18 -40.64 -16.32
CA ALA A 6 -7.76 -39.43 -16.91
C ALA A 6 -7.39 -38.15 -16.14
N VAL A 7 -6.96 -37.19 -16.94
CA VAL A 7 -6.83 -35.74 -16.71
C VAL A 7 -5.55 -35.29 -16.01
N LEU A 8 -4.60 -34.93 -16.87
CA LEU A 8 -3.46 -34.08 -16.55
C LEU A 8 -3.93 -32.76 -15.91
N ALA A 9 -3.25 -32.39 -14.83
CA ALA A 9 -3.24 -31.04 -14.30
C ALA A 9 -2.79 -30.05 -15.38
N GLY A 10 -3.68 -29.14 -15.78
CA GLY A 10 -3.39 -28.00 -16.64
C GLY A 10 -3.65 -26.73 -15.86
N ALA A 11 -2.58 -26.13 -15.35
CA ALA A 11 -2.60 -24.79 -14.78
C ALA A 11 -2.90 -23.72 -15.86
N LEU A 12 -3.04 -22.47 -15.41
CA LEU A 12 -2.89 -21.20 -16.15
C LEU A 12 -4.21 -20.55 -16.63
N LEU A 13 -4.49 -19.26 -16.43
CA LEU A 13 -3.83 -18.14 -15.75
C LEU A 13 -4.97 -17.24 -15.21
N ALA A 14 -4.96 -16.89 -13.93
CA ALA A 14 -5.74 -15.74 -13.49
C ALA A 14 -5.08 -14.48 -14.06
N ALA A 15 -5.68 -13.89 -15.09
CA ALA A 15 -5.27 -12.59 -15.61
C ALA A 15 -5.50 -11.55 -14.51
N ALA A 16 -4.45 -11.26 -13.73
CA ALA A 16 -4.48 -10.13 -12.82
C ALA A 16 -4.62 -8.87 -13.68
N SER A 17 -5.83 -8.32 -13.70
CA SER A 17 -6.08 -7.03 -14.34
C SER A 17 -5.35 -5.98 -13.52
N PHE A 18 -4.24 -5.47 -14.03
CA PHE A 18 -3.54 -4.33 -13.45
C PHE A 18 -4.29 -3.05 -13.83
N SER A 19 -5.46 -2.82 -13.23
CA SER A 19 -6.02 -1.47 -13.16
C SER A 19 -5.04 -0.64 -12.34
N SER A 20 -4.48 0.44 -12.89
CA SER A 20 -3.46 1.30 -12.27
C SER A 20 -3.69 1.48 -10.75
N LEU A 21 -2.97 0.71 -9.94
CA LEU A 21 -3.19 0.64 -8.50
C LEU A 21 -2.51 1.84 -7.86
N ALA A 22 -3.29 2.85 -7.49
CA ALA A 22 -2.86 3.70 -6.40
C ALA A 22 -2.69 2.80 -5.16
N ALA A 23 -1.61 3.01 -4.39
CA ALA A 23 -1.40 2.27 -3.15
C ALA A 23 -2.67 2.39 -2.31
N THR A 24 -3.22 1.25 -1.88
CA THR A 24 -4.47 1.21 -1.12
C THR A 24 -4.17 1.37 0.37
N ALA A 25 -4.98 2.18 1.05
CA ALA A 25 -4.89 2.35 2.49
C ALA A 25 -5.36 1.06 3.19
N LEU A 26 -4.52 0.48 4.04
CA LEU A 26 -4.86 -0.70 4.84
C LEU A 26 -5.23 -0.35 6.27
N ASN A 27 -6.15 -1.13 6.83
CA ASN A 27 -6.39 -1.13 8.27
C ASN A 27 -5.31 -1.99 9.00
N ALA A 28 -5.25 -1.88 10.33
CA ALA A 28 -4.23 -2.57 11.12
C ALA A 28 -4.32 -4.11 11.01
N GLU A 29 -5.52 -4.67 10.85
CA GLU A 29 -5.77 -6.11 10.76
C GLU A 29 -5.28 -6.69 9.42
N GLN A 30 -5.49 -5.96 8.32
CA GLN A 30 -4.98 -6.35 7.01
C GLN A 30 -3.44 -6.25 6.98
N ALA A 31 -2.87 -5.22 7.61
CA ALA A 31 -1.43 -5.04 7.69
C ALA A 31 -0.72 -6.16 8.48
N GLN A 32 -1.38 -6.82 9.44
CA GLN A 32 -0.76 -7.90 10.23
C GLN A 32 -0.35 -9.12 9.39
N ASN A 33 -1.04 -9.39 8.29
CA ASN A 33 -0.74 -10.51 7.39
C ASN A 33 0.18 -10.10 6.23
N MET A 34 0.63 -8.84 6.20
CA MET A 34 1.46 -8.29 5.15
C MET A 34 2.87 -8.02 5.65
N GLN A 35 3.85 -8.21 4.77
CA GLN A 35 5.23 -7.91 5.10
C GLN A 35 5.49 -6.42 4.88
N SER A 36 5.72 -5.70 5.97
CA SER A 36 6.20 -4.32 5.94
C SER A 36 7.53 -4.27 5.19
N ILE A 37 7.63 -3.40 4.20
CA ILE A 37 8.84 -3.21 3.39
C ILE A 37 9.61 -1.96 3.80
N GLY A 38 9.07 -1.19 4.74
CA GLY A 38 9.66 0.04 5.25
C GLY A 38 8.61 1.08 5.61
N SER A 39 9.04 2.33 5.70
CA SER A 39 8.17 3.48 5.94
C SER A 39 8.58 4.65 5.06
N VAL A 40 7.61 5.48 4.72
CA VAL A 40 7.79 6.73 3.99
C VAL A 40 7.29 7.89 4.85
N SER A 41 7.98 9.02 4.77
CA SER A 41 7.60 10.23 5.48
C SER A 41 7.48 11.42 4.55
N VAL A 42 6.58 12.33 4.89
CA VAL A 42 6.39 13.63 4.24
C VAL A 42 6.48 14.72 5.30
N SER A 43 7.02 15.86 4.91
CA SER A 43 7.14 17.05 5.74
C SER A 43 6.95 18.26 4.84
N GLY A 44 6.45 19.37 5.38
CA GLY A 44 6.27 20.56 4.54
C GLY A 44 5.03 20.48 3.63
N VAL A 45 4.01 19.70 3.99
CA VAL A 45 2.79 19.60 3.19
C VAL A 45 1.84 20.75 3.54
N SER A 46 1.71 21.71 2.64
CA SER A 46 0.72 22.80 2.75
C SER A 46 -0.69 22.27 2.51
N GLY A 47 -1.68 22.85 3.20
CA GLY A 47 -3.10 22.55 2.98
C GLY A 47 -3.69 21.69 4.08
N SER A 48 -4.15 20.49 3.72
CA SER A 48 -4.96 19.63 4.59
C SER A 48 -4.28 18.30 4.94
N LEU A 49 -4.88 17.57 5.88
CA LEU A 49 -4.53 16.18 6.19
C LEU A 49 -4.60 15.29 4.94
N ASP A 50 -5.58 15.53 4.07
CA ASP A 50 -5.73 14.77 2.83
C ASP A 50 -4.56 15.01 1.86
N ASP A 51 -4.05 16.25 1.79
CA ASP A 51 -2.86 16.56 0.99
C ASP A 51 -1.63 15.80 1.49
N ALA A 52 -1.44 15.75 2.81
CA ALA A 52 -0.35 14.99 3.43
C ALA A 52 -0.49 13.49 3.15
N THR A 53 -1.70 12.97 3.29
CA THR A 53 -2.00 11.54 3.03
C THR A 53 -1.81 11.18 1.56
N ARG A 54 -2.20 12.07 0.65
CA ARG A 54 -2.03 11.88 -0.79
C ARG A 54 -0.57 11.86 -1.19
N GLN A 55 0.27 12.74 -0.63
CA GLN A 55 1.71 12.71 -0.84
C GLN A 55 2.35 11.44 -0.25
N LEU A 56 1.89 10.97 0.91
CA LEU A 56 2.34 9.68 1.47
C LEU A 56 2.01 8.51 0.54
N SER A 57 0.79 8.46 -0.01
CA SER A 57 0.40 7.43 -0.98
C SER A 57 1.26 7.47 -2.25
N GLN A 58 1.56 8.67 -2.76
CA GLN A 58 2.43 8.83 -3.93
C GLN A 58 3.85 8.32 -3.65
N LYS A 59 4.48 8.72 -2.53
CA LYS A 59 5.79 8.19 -2.14
C LYS A 59 5.76 6.68 -1.92
N ALA A 60 4.69 6.13 -1.35
CA ALA A 60 4.56 4.69 -1.19
C ALA A 60 4.58 3.97 -2.54
N GLN A 61 3.86 4.49 -3.54
CA GLN A 61 3.86 3.94 -4.91
C GLN A 61 5.24 4.05 -5.57
N GLU A 62 5.92 5.20 -5.42
CA GLU A 62 7.29 5.40 -5.93
C GLU A 62 8.29 4.40 -5.33
N MET A 63 8.10 4.03 -4.06
CA MET A 63 8.88 3.00 -3.38
C MET A 63 8.48 1.57 -3.78
N GLY A 64 7.52 1.39 -4.69
CA GLY A 64 7.05 0.09 -5.15
C GLY A 64 6.13 -0.61 -4.15
N ALA A 65 5.48 0.12 -3.25
CA ALA A 65 4.51 -0.43 -2.33
C ALA A 65 3.14 -0.61 -3.01
N SER A 66 2.55 -1.79 -2.82
CA SER A 66 1.16 -2.08 -3.24
C SER A 66 0.16 -1.45 -2.27
N HIS A 67 0.56 -1.30 -1.01
CA HIS A 67 -0.29 -0.85 0.08
C HIS A 67 0.45 0.08 1.04
N TYR A 68 -0.28 0.93 1.74
CA TYR A 68 0.27 1.82 2.77
C TYR A 68 -0.68 1.96 3.96
N ARG A 69 -0.13 2.28 5.13
CA ARG A 69 -0.88 2.58 6.34
C ARG A 69 -0.29 3.81 6.99
N VAL A 70 -1.08 4.86 7.14
CA VAL A 70 -0.66 6.06 7.86
C VAL A 70 -0.53 5.72 9.34
N ILE A 71 0.68 5.85 9.89
CA ILE A 71 0.98 5.53 11.30
C ILE A 71 1.14 6.77 12.18
N GLY A 72 1.30 7.94 11.57
CA GLY A 72 1.29 9.20 12.28
C GLY A 72 1.15 10.39 11.33
N VAL A 73 0.34 11.37 11.71
CA VAL A 73 0.29 12.67 11.06
C VAL A 73 0.34 13.74 12.14
N GLN A 74 1.15 14.75 11.91
CA GLN A 74 1.39 15.86 12.81
C GLN A 74 1.20 17.17 12.04
N ASN A 75 0.38 18.04 12.61
CA ASN A 75 0.31 19.44 12.26
C ASN A 75 0.97 20.21 13.43
N PRO A 76 2.13 20.85 13.23
CA PRO A 76 2.69 21.70 14.26
C PRO A 76 1.68 22.84 14.51
N GLY A 77 1.24 22.97 15.76
CA GLY A 77 0.12 23.86 16.17
C GLY A 77 0.35 25.36 15.97
N ASP A 78 1.41 25.74 15.26
CA ASP A 78 1.78 27.09 14.84
C ASP A 78 1.31 27.41 13.40
N SER A 79 0.43 26.58 12.82
CA SER A 79 0.01 26.64 11.40
C SER A 79 1.11 26.23 10.41
N SER A 80 2.19 25.63 10.90
CA SER A 80 3.23 25.09 10.03
C SER A 80 2.71 23.85 9.31
N MET A 81 3.34 23.58 8.19
CA MET A 81 2.93 22.57 7.23
C MET A 81 2.78 21.17 7.84
N TRP A 82 1.86 20.39 7.28
CA TRP A 82 1.62 19.01 7.68
C TRP A 82 2.85 18.14 7.46
N SER A 83 3.04 17.21 8.38
CA SER A 83 4.05 16.16 8.31
C SER A 83 3.41 14.84 8.69
N GLY A 84 3.88 13.75 8.12
CA GLY A 84 3.30 12.44 8.40
C GLY A 84 4.22 11.31 7.99
N THR A 85 3.94 10.14 8.53
CA THR A 85 4.66 8.91 8.28
C THR A 85 3.66 7.81 7.97
N ALA A 86 3.93 7.06 6.92
CA ALA A 86 3.18 5.87 6.55
C ALA A 86 4.12 4.66 6.51
N GLU A 87 3.64 3.55 7.05
CA GLU A 87 4.23 2.24 6.82
C GLU A 87 3.79 1.72 5.45
N ILE A 88 4.68 1.05 4.73
CA ILE A 88 4.43 0.57 3.37
C ILE A 88 4.59 -0.94 3.28
N TYR A 89 3.79 -1.56 2.41
CA TYR A 89 3.71 -3.01 2.26
C TYR A 89 3.69 -3.38 0.78
N ARG A 90 4.25 -4.55 0.47
CA ARG A 90 4.22 -5.13 -0.88
C ARG A 90 3.23 -6.28 -0.99
#